data_AF-A0A838YHZ8-F1
#
_entry.id   AF-A0A838YHZ8-F1
#
_cell.length_a   1.000
_cell.length_b   1.000
_cell.length_c   1.000
_cell.angle_alpha   90.00
_cell.angle_beta   90.00
_cell.angle_gamma   90.00
#
_symmetry.space_group_name_H-M   'P 1'
#
loop_
_entity.id
_entity.type
_entity.pdbx_description
1 polymer ?
#
loop_
_entity_poly.entity_id
_entity_poly.type
_entity_poly.pdbx_seq_one_letter_code
_entity_poly.pdbx_strand_id
1 'polypeptide(L)'
;MVNRGYSSITAMFNASQRLQYEIDKGKQCTILYLGDHDPSGLDMIRDIKERMKTFRIYDLDIKQIALTQKQIKKYNPPPNPAKENDPRAKWYMEEFGHTSWELDALKPDVLNKLLQSEIENLVDMDLYNEIIEQEEEDKKLLLETIRGVNL
;
A
#
# COMPACT_ATOMS: atom_id res chain seq x y z
N MET A 1 1.29 -6.21 4.32
CA MET A 1 0.61 -7.52 4.41
C MET A 1 0.43 -8.00 2.98
N VAL A 2 0.82 -9.23 2.67
CA VAL A 2 0.61 -9.82 1.34
C VAL A 2 -0.53 -10.82 1.46
N ASN A 3 -1.54 -10.67 0.62
CA ASN A 3 -2.69 -11.57 0.60
C ASN A 3 -2.81 -12.25 -0.77
N ARG A 4 -3.43 -13.43 -0.78
CA ARG A 4 -3.94 -14.09 -1.98
C ARG A 4 -5.47 -14.17 -1.85
N GLY A 5 -6.14 -13.02 -1.96
CA GLY A 5 -7.57 -12.85 -1.67
C GLY A 5 -7.85 -12.13 -0.35
N TYR A 6 -9.02 -12.36 0.25
CA TYR A 6 -9.44 -11.70 1.49
C TYR A 6 -8.52 -12.04 2.67
N SER A 7 -8.19 -11.04 3.49
CA SER A 7 -7.38 -11.24 4.69
C SER A 7 -8.08 -12.10 5.74
N SER A 8 -7.31 -12.96 6.41
CA SER A 8 -7.80 -13.68 7.59
C SER A 8 -8.11 -12.71 8.73
N ILE A 9 -9.04 -13.09 9.61
CA ILE A 9 -9.40 -12.27 10.77
C ILE A 9 -8.19 -12.01 11.68
N THR A 10 -7.32 -13.02 11.86
CA THR A 10 -6.08 -12.90 12.65
C THR A 10 -5.11 -11.90 12.03
N ALA A 11 -4.93 -11.91 10.70
CA ALA A 11 -4.06 -10.95 10.04
C ALA A 11 -4.59 -9.51 10.18
N MET A 12 -5.91 -9.34 10.07
CA MET A 12 -6.57 -8.06 10.28
C MET A 12 -6.46 -7.56 11.71
N PHE A 13 -6.62 -8.44 12.70
CA PHE A 13 -6.43 -8.11 14.11
C PHE A 13 -4.98 -7.70 14.42
N ASN A 14 -4.00 -8.44 13.92
CA ASN A 14 -2.59 -8.08 14.11
C ASN A 14 -2.27 -6.74 13.43
N ALA A 15 -2.85 -6.48 12.27
CA ALA A 15 -2.71 -5.19 11.59
C ALA A 15 -3.38 -4.05 12.38
N SER A 16 -4.58 -4.27 12.93
CA SER A 16 -5.28 -3.25 13.72
C SER A 16 -4.53 -2.91 15.00
N GLN A 17 -3.90 -3.88 15.67
CA GLN A 17 -3.05 -3.62 16.83
C GLN A 17 -1.85 -2.73 16.49
N ARG A 18 -1.20 -2.99 15.35
CA ARG A 18 -0.07 -2.16 14.87
C ARG A 18 -0.51 -0.75 14.51
N LEU A 19 -1.67 -0.61 13.86
CA LEU A 19 -2.25 0.69 13.53
C LEU A 19 -2.59 1.46 14.81
N GLN A 20 -3.30 0.83 15.75
CA GLN A 20 -3.68 1.46 17.01
C GLN A 20 -2.46 1.98 17.77
N TYR A 21 -1.40 1.19 17.85
CA TYR A 21 -0.16 1.58 18.54
C TYR A 21 0.48 2.86 17.97
N GLU A 22 0.44 3.05 16.64
CA GLU A 22 0.98 4.28 16.03
C GLU A 22 -0.02 5.44 16.06
N ILE A 23 -1.33 5.17 15.99
CA ILE A 23 -2.40 6.15 16.20
C ILE A 23 -2.32 6.73 17.63
N ASP A 24 -2.08 5.89 18.64
CA ASP A 24 -1.93 6.32 20.04
C ASP A 24 -0.72 7.24 20.25
N LYS A 25 0.27 7.18 19.34
CA LYS A 25 1.41 8.12 19.29
C LYS A 25 1.10 9.41 18.51
N GLY A 26 -0.13 9.58 18.06
CA GLY A 26 -0.57 10.73 17.27
C GLY A 26 -0.19 10.65 15.78
N LYS A 27 0.21 9.50 15.26
CA LYS A 27 0.53 9.36 13.83
C LYS A 27 -0.71 9.10 13.00
N GLN A 28 -0.80 9.76 11.85
CA GLN A 28 -1.75 9.41 10.81
C GLN A 28 -1.29 8.15 10.07
N CYS A 29 -2.18 7.18 9.92
CA CYS A 29 -1.87 5.91 9.25
C CYS A 29 -2.66 5.78 7.94
N THR A 30 -1.96 5.49 6.84
CA THR A 30 -2.55 5.20 5.53
C THR A 30 -2.18 3.78 5.08
N ILE A 31 -3.15 3.03 4.57
CA ILE A 31 -2.90 1.74 3.90
C ILE A 31 -2.75 1.97 2.40
N LEU A 32 -1.58 1.65 1.86
CA LEU A 32 -1.38 1.56 0.43
C LEU A 32 -1.84 0.18 -0.07
N TYR A 33 -2.88 0.16 -0.91
CA TYR A 33 -3.47 -1.04 -1.46
C TYR A 33 -3.01 -1.26 -2.89
N LEU A 34 -2.44 -2.45 -3.14
CA LEU A 34 -2.13 -2.96 -4.47
C LEU A 34 -2.93 -4.26 -4.66
N GLY A 35 -3.79 -4.30 -5.66
CA GLY A 35 -4.60 -5.47 -5.98
C GLY A 35 -5.10 -5.48 -7.41
N ASP A 36 -5.74 -6.57 -7.77
CA ASP A 36 -6.32 -6.78 -9.09
C ASP A 36 -7.42 -5.76 -9.37
N HIS A 37 -7.54 -5.38 -10.65
CA HIS A 37 -8.69 -4.64 -11.12
C HIS A 37 -9.77 -5.64 -11.54
N ASP A 38 -10.44 -6.20 -10.54
CA ASP A 38 -11.56 -7.13 -10.69
C ASP A 38 -12.62 -6.89 -9.60
N PRO A 39 -13.80 -7.55 -9.66
CA PRO A 39 -14.87 -7.33 -8.68
C PRO A 39 -14.44 -7.57 -7.24
N SER A 40 -13.61 -8.59 -6.98
CA SER A 40 -13.18 -8.96 -5.64
C SER A 40 -12.05 -8.04 -5.14
N GLY A 41 -11.07 -7.68 -5.98
CA GLY A 41 -9.95 -6.81 -5.64
C GLY A 41 -10.43 -5.40 -5.25
N LEU A 42 -11.40 -4.84 -5.98
CA LEU A 42 -11.98 -3.55 -5.60
C LEU A 42 -12.86 -3.65 -4.34
N ASP A 43 -13.63 -4.73 -4.20
CA ASP A 43 -14.45 -4.98 -2.99
C ASP A 43 -13.61 -5.18 -1.72
N MET A 44 -12.39 -5.70 -1.85
CA MET A 44 -11.47 -5.88 -0.73
C MET A 44 -11.13 -4.55 -0.03
N ILE A 45 -11.10 -3.42 -0.74
CA ILE A 45 -10.89 -2.11 -0.11
C ILE A 45 -12.02 -1.81 0.88
N ARG A 46 -13.28 -2.07 0.47
CA ARG A 46 -14.45 -1.93 1.35
C ARG A 46 -14.39 -2.95 2.50
N ASP A 47 -14.10 -4.21 2.23
CA ASP A 47 -14.00 -5.27 3.27
C ASP A 47 -12.95 -4.93 4.33
N ILE A 48 -11.76 -4.44 3.93
CA ILE A 48 -10.72 -3.99 4.86
C ILE A 48 -11.27 -2.87 5.76
N LYS A 49 -11.91 -1.84 5.19
CA LYS A 49 -12.51 -0.73 5.98
C LYS A 49 -13.54 -1.25 6.97
N GLU A 50 -14.49 -2.07 6.54
CA GLU A 50 -15.55 -2.58 7.40
C GLU A 50 -15.02 -3.48 8.52
N ARG A 51 -14.03 -4.32 8.24
CA ARG A 51 -13.40 -5.17 9.26
C ARG A 51 -12.56 -4.36 10.25
N MET A 52 -11.88 -3.32 9.80
CA MET A 52 -11.10 -2.46 10.71
C MET A 52 -12.00 -1.75 11.74
N LYS A 53 -13.24 -1.41 11.38
CA LYS A 53 -14.24 -0.87 12.32
C LYS A 53 -14.58 -1.83 13.45
N THR A 54 -14.58 -3.15 13.23
CA THR A 54 -14.84 -4.13 14.30
C THR A 54 -13.73 -4.12 15.36
N PHE A 55 -12.53 -3.70 14.96
CA PHE A 55 -11.39 -3.47 15.85
C PHE A 55 -11.27 -2.01 16.33
N ARG A 56 -12.34 -1.21 16.17
CA ARG A 56 -12.43 0.21 16.59
C ARG A 56 -11.49 1.16 15.87
N ILE A 57 -11.02 0.79 14.68
CA ILE A 57 -10.29 1.68 13.78
C ILE A 57 -11.29 2.26 12.78
N TYR A 58 -11.67 3.54 12.97
CA TYR A 58 -12.71 4.19 12.17
C TYR A 58 -12.15 5.08 11.05
N ASP A 59 -11.11 5.85 11.36
CA ASP A 59 -10.54 6.87 10.46
C ASP A 59 -9.32 6.34 9.71
N LEU A 60 -9.52 5.25 8.97
CA LEU A 60 -8.46 4.61 8.19
C LEU A 60 -8.50 5.07 6.74
N ASP A 61 -7.46 5.77 6.32
CA ASP A 61 -7.25 6.06 4.91
C ASP A 61 -6.70 4.82 4.19
N ILE A 62 -7.33 4.46 3.08
CA ILE A 62 -6.88 3.36 2.22
C ILE A 62 -6.78 3.89 0.81
N LYS A 63 -5.56 3.94 0.29
CA LYS A 63 -5.25 4.46 -1.03
C LYS A 63 -4.95 3.30 -1.97
N GLN A 64 -5.79 3.12 -2.97
CA GLN A 64 -5.50 2.19 -4.07
C GLN A 64 -4.42 2.82 -4.97
N ILE A 65 -3.22 2.25 -4.94
CA ILE A 65 -2.10 2.72 -5.77
C ILE A 65 -1.91 1.87 -7.03
N ALA A 66 -2.43 0.65 -7.04
CA ALA A 66 -2.50 -0.22 -8.21
C ALA A 66 -3.59 -1.30 -8.02
N LEU A 67 -4.19 -1.86 -9.06
CA LEU A 67 -4.19 -1.43 -10.46
C LEU A 67 -5.42 -0.54 -10.71
N THR A 68 -5.23 0.67 -11.27
CA THR A 68 -6.31 1.63 -11.58
C THR A 68 -6.62 1.69 -13.07
N GLN A 69 -7.81 2.17 -13.47
CA GLN A 69 -8.14 2.32 -14.90
C GLN A 69 -7.19 3.23 -15.67
N LYS A 70 -6.63 4.25 -15.04
CA LYS A 70 -5.61 5.11 -15.66
C LYS A 70 -4.34 4.33 -15.97
N GLN A 71 -3.93 3.45 -15.06
CA GLN A 71 -2.75 2.60 -15.24
C GLN A 71 -3.01 1.51 -16.27
N ILE A 72 -4.21 0.93 -16.31
CA ILE A 72 -4.61 -0.05 -17.35
C ILE A 72 -4.48 0.57 -18.74
N LYS A 73 -5.03 1.77 -18.95
CA LYS A 73 -4.89 2.50 -20.22
C LYS A 73 -3.43 2.82 -20.58
N LYS A 74 -2.59 3.11 -19.58
CA LYS A 74 -1.19 3.51 -19.77
C LYS A 74 -0.29 2.32 -20.09
N TYR A 75 -0.42 1.23 -19.35
CA TYR A 75 0.47 0.07 -19.43
C TYR A 75 -0.06 -1.04 -20.34
N ASN A 76 -1.34 -0.95 -20.73
CA ASN A 76 -2.03 -1.92 -21.59
C ASN A 76 -1.77 -3.39 -21.18
N PRO A 77 -1.97 -3.76 -19.89
CA PRO A 77 -1.79 -5.14 -19.46
C PRO A 77 -2.80 -6.07 -20.16
N PRO A 78 -2.47 -7.36 -20.35
CA PRO A 78 -3.38 -8.33 -20.93
C PRO A 78 -4.71 -8.37 -20.18
N PRO A 79 -5.86 -8.21 -20.88
CA PRO A 79 -7.17 -8.28 -20.26
C PRO A 79 -7.59 -9.73 -20.04
N ASN A 80 -8.30 -9.96 -18.94
CA ASN A 80 -9.01 -11.21 -18.66
C ASN A 80 -10.53 -10.95 -18.70
N PRO A 81 -11.35 -11.96 -18.99
CA PRO A 81 -12.79 -11.84 -18.81
C PRO A 81 -13.09 -11.60 -17.31
N ALA A 82 -14.02 -10.70 -17.03
CA ALA A 82 -14.49 -10.48 -15.67
C ALA A 82 -15.05 -11.80 -15.11
N LYS A 83 -14.81 -12.06 -13.82
CA LYS A 83 -15.30 -13.27 -13.14
C LYS A 83 -16.82 -13.26 -13.04
N GLU A 84 -17.52 -13.67 -14.10
CA GLU A 84 -18.98 -13.55 -14.22
C GLU A 84 -19.76 -14.33 -13.14
N ASN A 85 -19.15 -15.39 -12.61
CA ASN A 85 -19.72 -16.19 -11.51
C ASN A 85 -19.51 -15.55 -10.13
N ASP A 86 -18.75 -14.45 -10.01
CA ASP A 86 -18.62 -13.72 -8.75
C ASP A 86 -19.96 -13.01 -8.46
N PRO A 87 -20.58 -13.20 -7.29
CA PRO A 87 -21.81 -12.48 -6.91
C PRO A 87 -21.63 -10.96 -6.92
N ARG A 88 -20.38 -10.48 -6.87
CA ARG A 88 -20.00 -9.06 -6.94
C ARG A 88 -19.74 -8.59 -8.37
N ALA A 89 -19.81 -9.46 -9.38
CA ALA A 89 -19.52 -9.09 -10.77
C ALA A 89 -20.49 -8.06 -11.34
N LYS A 90 -21.74 -8.03 -10.87
CA LYS A 90 -22.79 -7.17 -11.43
C LYS A 90 -22.43 -5.69 -11.40
N TRP A 91 -22.11 -5.16 -10.22
CA TRP A 91 -21.77 -3.74 -10.08
C TRP A 91 -20.49 -3.39 -10.84
N TYR A 92 -19.51 -4.31 -10.84
CA TYR A 92 -18.25 -4.12 -11.54
C TYR A 92 -18.46 -4.07 -13.05
N MET A 93 -19.30 -4.94 -13.61
CA MET A 93 -19.61 -4.96 -15.03
C MET A 93 -20.39 -3.72 -15.47
N GLU A 94 -21.29 -3.24 -14.62
CA GLU A 94 -22.02 -1.99 -14.87
C GLU A 94 -21.08 -0.76 -14.93
N GLU A 95 -20.01 -0.75 -14.11
CA GLU A 95 -19.08 0.38 -14.02
C GLU A 95 -17.87 0.28 -14.97
N PHE A 96 -17.30 -0.91 -15.14
CA PHE A 96 -16.02 -1.15 -15.83
C PHE A 96 -16.12 -2.10 -17.03
N GLY A 97 -17.27 -2.75 -17.24
CA GLY A 97 -17.50 -3.72 -18.30
C GLY A 97 -17.06 -5.15 -17.97
N HIS A 98 -17.03 -6.01 -18.99
CA HIS A 98 -16.82 -7.46 -18.85
C HIS A 98 -15.34 -7.88 -18.82
N THR A 99 -14.44 -6.96 -18.49
CA THR A 99 -12.99 -7.21 -18.49
C THR A 99 -12.37 -6.86 -17.14
N SER A 100 -11.42 -7.68 -16.71
CA SER A 100 -10.64 -7.52 -15.49
C SER A 100 -9.15 -7.65 -15.78
N TRP A 101 -8.32 -7.17 -14.87
CA TRP A 101 -6.86 -7.20 -15.01
C TRP A 101 -6.19 -7.61 -13.71
N GLU A 102 -5.18 -8.45 -13.82
CA GLU A 102 -4.38 -8.91 -12.69
C GLU A 102 -3.22 -7.94 -12.42
N LEU A 103 -2.88 -7.77 -11.15
CA LEU A 103 -1.81 -6.87 -10.72
C LEU A 103 -0.44 -7.34 -11.22
N ASP A 104 -0.23 -8.65 -11.25
CA ASP A 104 1.03 -9.29 -11.67
C ASP A 104 1.33 -9.14 -13.16
N ALA A 105 0.35 -8.68 -13.95
CA ALA A 105 0.54 -8.25 -15.32
C ALA A 105 1.43 -6.99 -15.42
N LEU A 106 1.56 -6.21 -14.35
CA LEU A 106 2.53 -5.11 -14.28
C LEU A 106 3.92 -5.62 -13.87
N LYS A 107 4.95 -5.11 -14.56
CA LYS A 107 6.34 -5.42 -14.20
C LYS A 107 6.66 -4.96 -12.77
N PRO A 108 7.45 -5.72 -11.99
CA PRO A 108 7.85 -5.34 -10.63
C PRO A 108 8.41 -3.92 -10.50
N ASP A 109 9.22 -3.47 -11.48
CA ASP A 109 9.79 -2.13 -11.48
C ASP A 109 8.74 -1.02 -11.54
N VAL A 110 7.60 -1.27 -12.20
CA VAL A 110 6.49 -0.33 -12.26
C VAL A 110 5.80 -0.24 -10.90
N LEU A 111 5.54 -1.39 -10.27
CA LEU A 111 4.93 -1.45 -8.94
C LEU A 111 5.82 -0.77 -7.89
N ASN A 112 7.13 -1.01 -7.94
CA ASN A 112 8.10 -0.36 -7.05
C ASN A 112 8.11 1.15 -7.22
N LYS A 113 8.08 1.65 -8.46
CA LYS A 113 8.01 3.11 -8.72
C LYS A 113 6.72 3.73 -8.22
N LEU A 114 5.58 3.05 -8.39
CA LEU A 114 4.29 3.50 -7.86
C LEU A 114 4.31 3.56 -6.34
N LEU A 115 4.80 2.50 -5.69
CA LEU A 115 4.91 2.44 -4.24
C LEU A 115 5.85 3.52 -3.69
N GLN A 116 7.03 3.66 -4.27
CA GLN A 116 8.02 4.65 -3.87
C GLN A 116 7.45 6.08 -3.97
N SER A 117 6.87 6.42 -5.12
CA SER A 117 6.27 7.75 -5.31
C SER A 117 5.16 8.04 -4.30
N GLU A 118 4.34 7.04 -3.96
CA GLU A 118 3.27 7.23 -2.99
C GLU A 118 3.77 7.35 -1.54
N ILE A 119 4.86 6.65 -1.19
CA ILE A 119 5.54 6.82 0.09
C ILE A 119 6.15 8.22 0.19
N GLU A 120 6.89 8.66 -0.84
CA GLU A 120 7.52 9.98 -0.89
C GLU A 120 6.49 11.11 -0.76
N ASN A 121 5.28 10.95 -1.30
CA ASN A 121 4.20 11.94 -1.16
C ASN A 121 3.59 12.00 0.25
N LEU A 122 3.75 10.95 1.05
CA LEU A 122 3.20 10.87 2.42
C LEU A 122 4.23 11.24 3.48
N VAL A 123 5.51 11.26 3.12
CA VAL A 123 6.62 11.59 4.01
C VAL A 123 7.02 13.05 3.78
N ASP A 124 7.28 13.77 4.86
CA ASP A 124 7.94 15.07 4.77
C ASP A 124 9.38 14.84 4.30
N MET A 125 9.60 14.99 3.00
CA MET A 125 10.89 14.72 2.38
C MET A 125 11.96 15.73 2.77
N ASP A 126 11.57 16.95 3.14
CA ASP A 126 12.52 17.97 3.61
C ASP A 126 13.08 17.56 4.97
N LEU A 127 12.19 17.21 5.92
CA LEU A 127 12.60 16.68 7.23
C LEU A 127 13.36 15.35 7.09
N TYR A 128 12.94 14.47 6.17
CA TYR A 128 13.63 13.22 5.91
C TYR A 128 15.07 13.46 5.45
N ASN A 129 15.28 14.36 4.48
CA ASN A 129 16.61 14.67 3.96
C ASN A 129 17.50 15.32 5.03
N GLU A 130 16.95 16.21 5.86
CA GLU A 130 17.68 16.82 6.98
C GLU A 130 18.21 15.76 7.95
N ILE A 131 17.37 14.78 8.33
CA ILE A 131 17.77 13.67 9.21
C ILE A 131 18.86 12.81 8.56
N ILE A 132 18.74 12.53 7.26
CA ILE A 132 19.75 11.75 6.52
C ILE A 132 21.10 12.48 6.48
N GLU A 133 21.10 13.79 6.26
CA GLU A 133 22.32 14.60 6.28
C GLU A 133 22.99 14.57 7.67
N GLN A 134 22.20 14.73 8.74
CA GLN A 134 22.69 14.61 10.12
C GLN A 134 23.28 13.22 10.40
N GLU A 135 22.60 12.15 10.01
CA GLU A 135 23.12 10.78 10.18
C GLU A 135 24.46 10.56 9.46
N GLU A 136 24.65 11.15 8.29
CA GLU A 136 25.91 11.05 7.54
C GLU A 136 27.04 11.88 8.19
N GLU A 137 26.73 13.03 8.78
CA GLU A 137 27.69 13.80 9.59
C GLU A 137 28.11 13.05 10.85
N ASP A 138 27.15 12.49 11.58
CA ASP A 138 27.38 11.71 12.80
C ASP A 138 28.24 10.47 12.51
N LYS A 139 27.96 9.75 11.41
CA LYS A 139 28.79 8.61 10.98
C LYS A 139 30.23 9.03 10.69
N LYS A 140 30.44 10.17 10.02
CA LYS A 140 31.79 10.68 9.75
C LYS A 140 32.53 10.98 11.04
N LEU A 141 31.88 11.68 11.98
CA LEU A 141 32.46 12.02 13.29
C LEU A 141 32.84 10.77 14.10
N LEU A 142 31.97 9.76 14.11
CA LEU A 142 32.24 8.48 14.77
C LEU A 142 33.45 7.77 14.15
N LEU A 143 33.55 7.72 12.83
CA LEU A 143 34.69 7.11 12.13
C LEU A 143 36.00 7.85 12.39
N GLU A 144 35.98 9.19 12.44
CA GLU A 144 37.14 10.00 12.80
C GLU A 144 37.58 9.74 14.24
N THR A 145 36.64 9.68 15.18
CA THR A 145 36.91 9.38 16.60
C THR A 145 37.53 8.00 16.77
N ILE A 146 37.00 6.96 16.11
CA ILE A 146 37.55 5.60 16.16
C ILE A 146 38.98 5.55 15.60
N ARG A 147 39.28 6.32 14.55
CA ARG A 147 40.64 6.42 13.99
C ARG A 147 41.60 7.15 14.93
N GLY A 148 41.13 8.19 15.63
CA GLY A 148 41.93 8.94 16.60
C GLY A 148 42.24 8.18 17.90
N VAL A 149 41.41 7.21 18.29
CA VAL A 149 41.58 6.41 19.52
C VAL A 149 42.49 5.18 19.32
N ASN A 150 42.82 4.81 18.08
CA ASN A 150 43.74 3.71 17.75
C ASN A 150 45.20 4.16 17.54
N LEU A 151 45.57 5.35 18.01
CA LEU A 151 46.93 5.89 18.12
C LEU A 151 47.32 6.05 19.58
#